data_AF-A0A930LCU6-F1
#
_entry.id   AF-A0A930LCU6-F1
#
_cell.length_a   1.000
_cell.length_b   1.000
_cell.length_c   1.000
_cell.angle_alpha   90.00
_cell.angle_beta   90.00
_cell.angle_gamma   90.00
#
_symmetry.space_group_name_H-M   'P 1'
#
loop_
_entity.id
_entity.type
_entity.pdbx_description
1 polymer ?
#
loop_
_entity_poly.entity_id
_entity_poly.type
_entity_poly.pdbx_seq_one_letter_code
_entity_poly.pdbx_strand_id
1 'polypeptide(L)'
;MTENATRTEVENTAAENSTAENTAAENTEALLQIRFVPEFKAAAAARRLNARAPESHLATVRRARKINRILGETYPYAVAELDFDNPFELLIATVLSAQTTDVRVNSVTGALFARYPDAAALASARTEEVEPYIQSLGFYRAKARSIVTLSQQLVERHNGQVPSTLEELVELAGVGRKTANVVLGNAFDVPGLTVDTHFGRLARRMGFTTADAPETVEKDVAELIERKDWTLFSHRMVYHGRRICHAKKPACGVCPVADLCPSYGAGETNEQAARKLMKYEMAPGREDLHLRFLQGATRRELMAEGYPLSA
;
A
#
# COMPACT_ATOMS: atom_id res chain seq x y z
N MET A 1 40.08 -34.69 37.90
CA MET A 1 39.57 -35.10 36.56
C MET A 1 38.17 -34.56 36.25
N THR A 2 37.54 -33.80 37.15
CA THR A 2 36.15 -33.31 36.99
C THR A 2 36.03 -31.86 36.48
N GLU A 3 37.11 -31.08 36.43
CA GLU A 3 37.07 -29.67 35.94
C GLU A 3 37.18 -29.54 34.42
N ASN A 4 37.71 -30.54 33.71
CA ASN A 4 37.85 -30.48 32.24
C ASN A 4 36.57 -30.84 31.49
N ALA A 5 35.65 -31.62 32.08
CA ALA A 5 34.42 -32.05 31.41
C ALA A 5 33.37 -30.93 31.35
N THR A 6 33.23 -30.13 32.41
CA THR A 6 32.29 -29.00 32.48
C THR A 6 32.70 -27.82 31.59
N ARG A 7 34.00 -27.65 31.32
CA ARG A 7 34.47 -26.57 30.43
C ARG A 7 34.16 -26.84 28.96
N THR A 8 34.26 -28.10 28.53
CA THR A 8 33.96 -28.52 27.14
C THR A 8 32.47 -28.44 26.83
N GLU A 9 31.59 -28.72 27.80
CA GLU A 9 30.13 -28.60 27.62
C GLU A 9 29.66 -27.13 27.52
N VAL A 10 30.30 -26.21 28.26
CA VAL A 10 30.02 -24.77 28.19
C VAL A 10 30.59 -24.15 26.90
N GLU A 11 31.74 -24.61 26.43
CA GLU A 11 32.34 -24.16 25.15
C GLU A 11 31.53 -24.67 23.95
N ASN A 12 30.98 -25.89 23.99
CA ASN A 12 30.11 -26.42 22.93
C ASN A 12 28.73 -25.74 22.90
N THR A 13 28.11 -25.47 24.05
CA THR A 13 26.82 -24.76 24.10
C THR A 13 26.95 -23.29 23.66
N ALA A 14 28.08 -22.64 23.96
CA ALA A 14 28.37 -21.30 23.45
C ALA A 14 28.61 -21.27 21.92
N ALA A 15 29.31 -22.27 21.37
CA ALA A 15 29.53 -22.39 19.93
C ALA A 15 28.23 -22.70 19.17
N GLU A 16 27.39 -23.61 19.69
CA GLU A 16 26.08 -23.94 19.12
C GLU A 16 25.12 -22.75 19.13
N ASN A 17 25.05 -22.01 20.25
CA ASN A 17 24.27 -20.77 20.33
C ASN A 17 24.80 -19.70 19.37
N SER A 18 26.11 -19.53 19.22
CA SER A 18 26.66 -18.54 18.28
C SER A 18 26.38 -18.89 16.82
N THR A 19 26.40 -20.18 16.45
CA THR A 19 25.99 -20.60 15.10
C THR A 19 24.49 -20.40 14.85
N ALA A 20 23.63 -20.68 15.84
CA ALA A 20 22.20 -20.46 15.72
C ALA A 20 21.85 -18.95 15.61
N GLU A 21 22.50 -18.11 16.42
CA GLU A 21 22.37 -16.64 16.37
C GLU A 21 22.87 -16.07 15.04
N ASN A 22 24.01 -16.53 14.52
CA ASN A 22 24.52 -16.12 13.21
C ASN A 22 23.56 -16.51 12.07
N THR A 23 23.02 -17.74 12.11
CA THR A 23 22.09 -18.21 11.07
C THR A 23 20.76 -17.44 11.11
N ALA A 24 20.26 -17.08 12.30
CA ALA A 24 19.05 -16.28 12.47
C ALA A 24 19.26 -14.82 12.01
N ALA A 25 20.43 -14.24 12.29
CA ALA A 25 20.79 -12.91 11.82
C ALA A 25 20.93 -12.86 10.29
N GLU A 26 21.59 -13.85 9.69
CA GLU A 26 21.73 -13.97 8.22
C GLU A 26 20.36 -14.13 7.52
N ASN A 27 19.47 -14.95 8.08
CA ASN A 27 18.10 -15.11 7.56
C ASN A 27 17.28 -13.81 7.67
N THR A 28 17.48 -13.06 8.74
CA THR A 28 16.81 -11.77 8.96
C THR A 28 17.27 -10.71 7.98
N GLU A 29 18.59 -10.61 7.76
CA GLU A 29 19.17 -9.67 6.81
C GLU A 29 18.74 -10.00 5.38
N ALA A 30 18.66 -11.29 5.03
CA ALA A 30 18.18 -11.74 3.73
C ALA A 30 16.71 -11.33 3.44
N LEU A 31 15.82 -11.36 4.45
CA LEU A 31 14.42 -10.93 4.28
C LEU A 31 14.30 -9.43 3.99
N LEU A 32 15.15 -8.61 4.60
CA LEU A 32 15.16 -7.15 4.41
C LEU A 32 15.78 -6.72 3.08
N GLN A 33 16.44 -7.64 2.35
CA GLN A 33 17.05 -7.32 1.07
C GLN A 33 16.02 -7.06 -0.02
N ILE A 34 15.93 -5.79 -0.41
CA ILE A 34 15.22 -5.36 -1.61
C ILE A 34 16.10 -5.64 -2.82
N ARG A 35 15.49 -6.10 -3.93
CA ARG A 35 16.19 -6.28 -5.21
C ARG A 35 17.04 -5.05 -5.56
N PHE A 36 18.35 -5.22 -5.59
CA PHE A 36 19.28 -4.15 -5.98
C PHE A 36 19.52 -4.12 -7.49
N VAL A 37 19.54 -2.92 -8.06
CA VAL A 37 19.88 -2.69 -9.47
C VAL A 37 21.01 -1.67 -9.54
N PRO A 38 22.21 -2.07 -10.00
CA PRO A 38 23.33 -1.14 -10.12
C PRO A 38 23.01 0.05 -11.04
N GLU A 39 23.49 1.24 -10.68
CA GLU A 39 23.22 2.49 -11.41
C GLU A 39 23.56 2.39 -12.90
N PHE A 40 24.71 1.83 -13.26
CA PHE A 40 25.12 1.70 -14.66
C PHE A 40 24.11 0.86 -15.48
N LYS A 41 23.54 -0.17 -14.86
CA LYS A 41 22.55 -1.06 -15.49
C LYS A 41 21.20 -0.36 -15.62
N ALA A 42 20.74 0.30 -14.57
CA ALA A 42 19.50 1.08 -14.59
C ALA A 42 19.55 2.22 -15.62
N ALA A 43 20.64 2.99 -15.63
CA ALA A 43 20.85 4.08 -16.58
C ALA A 43 20.91 3.59 -18.03
N ALA A 44 21.60 2.47 -18.30
CA ALA A 44 21.64 1.87 -19.63
C ALA A 44 20.24 1.38 -20.09
N ALA A 45 19.48 0.76 -19.19
CA ALA A 45 18.12 0.31 -19.49
C ALA A 45 17.18 1.48 -19.79
N ALA A 46 17.21 2.55 -18.98
CA ALA A 46 16.40 3.75 -19.21
C ALA A 46 16.73 4.42 -20.54
N ARG A 47 18.02 4.59 -20.88
CA ARG A 47 18.44 5.09 -22.19
C ARG A 47 17.89 4.23 -23.33
N ARG A 48 17.95 2.91 -23.21
CA ARG A 48 17.41 1.98 -24.22
C ARG A 48 15.90 2.10 -24.39
N LEU A 49 15.16 2.25 -23.29
CA LEU A 49 13.70 2.39 -23.30
C LEU A 49 13.27 3.72 -23.95
N ASN A 50 14.05 4.79 -23.76
CA ASN A 50 13.76 6.12 -24.32
C ASN A 50 14.29 6.34 -25.75
N ALA A 51 15.35 5.63 -26.16
CA ALA A 51 16.02 5.85 -27.46
C ALA A 51 15.35 5.12 -28.65
N ARG A 52 14.38 4.23 -28.41
CA ARG A 52 13.74 3.42 -29.45
C ARG A 52 12.36 3.99 -29.81
N ALA A 53 11.86 3.60 -30.99
CA ALA A 53 10.43 3.71 -31.29
C ALA A 53 9.60 3.13 -30.14
N PRO A 54 8.34 3.61 -29.94
CA PRO A 54 7.49 3.16 -28.85
C PRO A 54 7.51 1.64 -28.71
N GLU A 55 7.69 1.15 -27.47
CA GLU A 55 7.65 -0.29 -27.21
C GLU A 55 6.38 -0.89 -27.81
N SER A 56 6.49 -2.07 -28.43
CA SER A 56 5.28 -2.77 -28.86
C SER A 56 4.42 -3.09 -27.64
N HIS A 57 3.09 -3.14 -27.83
CA HIS A 57 2.15 -3.44 -26.75
C HIS A 57 2.56 -4.72 -25.98
N LEU A 58 2.94 -5.79 -26.68
CA LEU A 58 3.41 -7.03 -26.05
C LEU A 58 4.67 -6.85 -25.18
N ALA A 59 5.61 -5.98 -25.60
CA ALA A 59 6.79 -5.68 -24.80
C ALA A 59 6.41 -4.93 -23.51
N THR A 60 5.49 -3.95 -23.61
CA THR A 60 4.93 -3.22 -22.46
C THR A 60 4.22 -4.17 -21.49
N VAL A 61 3.38 -5.09 -22.00
CA VAL A 61 2.70 -6.12 -21.18
C VAL A 61 3.72 -6.96 -20.42
N ARG A 62 4.74 -7.49 -21.10
CA ARG A 62 5.80 -8.30 -20.46
C ARG A 62 6.55 -7.53 -19.37
N ARG A 63 6.84 -6.25 -19.63
CA ARG A 63 7.54 -5.38 -18.69
C ARG A 63 6.66 -5.05 -17.48
N ALA A 64 5.40 -4.68 -17.69
CA ALA A 64 4.43 -4.40 -16.63
C ALA A 64 4.21 -5.61 -15.71
N ARG A 65 4.05 -6.81 -16.27
CA ARG A 65 3.92 -8.06 -15.48
C ARG A 65 5.19 -8.41 -14.71
N LYS A 66 6.37 -8.17 -15.30
CA LYS A 66 7.65 -8.34 -14.60
C LYS A 66 7.79 -7.35 -13.44
N ILE A 67 7.38 -6.10 -13.64
CA ILE A 67 7.31 -5.09 -12.58
C ILE A 67 6.36 -5.55 -11.47
N ASN A 68 5.13 -5.99 -11.81
CA ASN A 68 4.17 -6.49 -10.83
C ASN A 68 4.75 -7.62 -9.96
N ARG A 69 5.45 -8.59 -10.57
CA ARG A 69 6.10 -9.67 -9.83
C ARG A 69 7.15 -9.16 -8.85
N ILE A 70 8.07 -8.29 -9.31
CA ILE A 70 9.13 -7.73 -8.45
C ILE A 70 8.53 -6.90 -7.32
N LEU A 71 7.48 -6.10 -7.59
CA LEU A 71 6.81 -5.35 -6.54
C LEU A 71 6.06 -6.27 -5.57
N GLY A 72 5.56 -7.42 -6.01
CA GLY A 72 4.98 -8.45 -5.15
C GLY A 72 6.00 -9.12 -4.24
N GLU A 73 7.22 -9.34 -4.72
CA GLU A 73 8.35 -9.80 -3.91
C GLU A 73 8.82 -8.72 -2.92
N THR A 74 8.77 -7.44 -3.33
CA THR A 74 9.18 -6.31 -2.48
C THR A 74 8.16 -6.00 -1.39
N TYR A 75 6.87 -6.16 -1.69
CA TYR A 75 5.75 -5.83 -0.78
C TYR A 75 4.78 -7.02 -0.68
N PRO A 76 5.22 -8.18 -0.12
CA PRO A 76 4.36 -9.35 -0.03
C PRO A 76 3.16 -9.14 0.90
N TYR A 77 3.27 -8.16 1.81
CA TYR A 77 2.25 -7.74 2.78
C TYR A 77 1.37 -6.57 2.30
N ALA A 78 1.43 -6.19 1.01
CA ALA A 78 0.69 -5.04 0.50
C ALA A 78 -0.84 -5.25 0.54
N VAL A 79 -1.49 -4.52 1.43
CA VAL A 79 -2.96 -4.47 1.60
C VAL A 79 -3.43 -3.02 1.70
N ALA A 80 -4.75 -2.78 1.70
CA ALA A 80 -5.30 -1.46 2.01
C ALA A 80 -4.77 -0.98 3.38
N GLU A 81 -4.25 0.26 3.45
CA GLU A 81 -3.66 0.81 4.68
C GLU A 81 -4.71 1.48 5.61
N LEU A 82 -5.98 1.48 5.21
CA LEU A 82 -7.11 1.86 6.07
C LEU A 82 -7.43 0.69 7.00
N ASP A 83 -7.69 0.98 8.28
CA ASP A 83 -8.05 -0.05 9.25
C ASP A 83 -9.58 -0.27 9.24
N PHE A 84 -10.01 -1.51 9.05
CA PHE A 84 -11.43 -1.93 9.01
C PHE A 84 -11.57 -3.42 9.35
N ASP A 85 -12.74 -3.82 9.86
CA ASP A 85 -13.09 -5.22 10.15
C ASP A 85 -14.19 -5.80 9.25
N ASN A 86 -14.89 -4.95 8.49
CA ASN A 86 -16.00 -5.35 7.64
C ASN A 86 -16.21 -4.39 6.46
N PRO A 87 -17.05 -4.74 5.45
CA PRO A 87 -17.27 -3.90 4.28
C PRO A 87 -17.82 -2.50 4.60
N PHE A 88 -18.65 -2.36 5.64
CA PHE A 88 -19.22 -1.07 6.05
C PHE A 88 -18.13 -0.13 6.58
N GLU A 89 -17.28 -0.62 7.48
CA GLU A 89 -16.15 0.15 8.00
C GLU A 89 -15.20 0.58 6.88
N LEU A 90 -14.87 -0.31 5.94
CA LEU A 90 -14.04 0.03 4.79
C LEU A 90 -14.68 1.12 3.93
N LEU A 91 -15.99 1.02 3.67
CA LEU A 91 -16.71 2.01 2.88
C LEU A 91 -16.67 3.39 3.55
N ILE A 92 -17.00 3.47 4.84
CA ILE A 92 -16.95 4.72 5.61
C ILE A 92 -15.52 5.28 5.65
N ALA A 93 -14.53 4.46 5.99
CA ALA A 93 -13.12 4.87 6.04
C ALA A 93 -12.63 5.38 4.67
N THR A 94 -13.05 4.75 3.57
CA THR A 94 -12.64 5.15 2.22
C THR A 94 -13.27 6.50 1.84
N VAL A 95 -14.54 6.74 2.16
CA VAL A 95 -15.18 8.06 1.95
C VAL A 95 -14.49 9.13 2.81
N LEU A 96 -14.15 8.81 4.06
CA LEU A 96 -13.41 9.71 4.94
C LEU A 96 -11.99 9.99 4.44
N SER A 97 -11.36 9.07 3.71
CA SER A 97 -10.00 9.21 3.15
C SER A 97 -9.89 10.24 2.02
N ALA A 98 -11.01 10.70 1.47
CA ALA A 98 -11.02 11.76 0.46
C ALA A 98 -10.23 12.99 0.94
N GLN A 99 -9.16 13.32 0.21
CA GLN A 99 -8.26 14.45 0.49
C GLN A 99 -7.70 14.48 1.94
N THR A 100 -7.45 13.31 2.52
CA THR A 100 -6.74 13.17 3.81
C THR A 100 -5.81 11.95 3.74
N THR A 101 -4.94 11.79 4.73
CA THR A 101 -4.07 10.62 4.83
C THR A 101 -4.78 9.49 5.57
N ASP A 102 -4.45 8.25 5.20
CA ASP A 102 -4.98 7.04 5.85
C ASP A 102 -4.65 7.03 7.34
N VAL A 103 -3.44 7.47 7.72
CA VAL A 103 -3.03 7.66 9.12
C VAL A 103 -4.02 8.51 9.92
N ARG A 104 -4.50 9.62 9.34
CA ARG A 104 -5.44 10.51 10.03
C ARG A 104 -6.84 9.89 10.11
N VAL A 105 -7.26 9.15 9.08
CA VAL A 105 -8.52 8.39 9.10
C VAL A 105 -8.48 7.32 10.19
N ASN A 106 -7.43 6.50 10.21
CA ASN A 106 -7.26 5.43 11.20
C ASN A 106 -7.23 5.97 12.64
N SER A 107 -6.70 7.19 12.85
CA SER A 107 -6.71 7.82 14.18
C SER A 107 -8.10 8.17 14.72
N VAL A 108 -9.13 8.25 13.86
CA VAL A 108 -10.49 8.64 14.25
C VAL A 108 -11.52 7.51 14.10
N THR A 109 -11.29 6.56 13.20
CA THR A 109 -12.27 5.52 12.88
C THR A 109 -12.56 4.58 14.05
N GLY A 110 -11.57 4.27 14.90
CA GLY A 110 -11.80 3.41 16.07
C GLY A 110 -12.88 3.93 17.02
N ALA A 111 -12.83 5.23 17.39
CA ALA A 111 -13.85 5.84 18.23
C ALA A 111 -15.20 6.00 17.51
N LEU A 112 -15.15 6.32 16.20
CA LEU A 112 -16.36 6.44 15.37
C LEU A 112 -17.12 5.11 15.29
N PHE A 113 -16.44 4.01 14.97
CA PHE A 113 -17.05 2.69 14.80
C PHE A 113 -17.47 2.07 16.14
N ALA A 114 -16.78 2.38 17.24
CA ALA A 114 -17.26 2.01 18.57
C ALA A 114 -18.62 2.65 18.91
N ARG A 115 -18.88 3.88 18.44
CA ARG A 115 -20.17 4.57 18.65
C ARG A 115 -21.23 4.15 17.62
N TYR A 116 -20.81 3.93 16.38
CA TYR A 116 -21.64 3.66 15.21
C TYR A 116 -21.14 2.39 14.50
N PRO A 117 -21.43 1.19 15.04
CA PRO A 117 -20.84 -0.06 14.56
C PRO A 117 -21.40 -0.54 13.22
N ASP A 118 -22.55 -0.03 12.79
CA ASP A 118 -23.22 -0.44 11.55
C ASP A 118 -23.95 0.73 10.86
N ALA A 119 -24.47 0.45 9.66
CA ALA A 119 -25.21 1.41 8.87
C ALA A 119 -26.47 1.94 9.59
N ALA A 120 -27.18 1.10 10.36
CA ALA A 120 -28.40 1.54 11.05
C ALA A 120 -28.07 2.53 12.17
N ALA A 121 -27.03 2.26 12.96
CA ALA A 121 -26.55 3.14 14.00
C ALA A 121 -26.12 4.50 13.42
N LEU A 122 -25.33 4.51 12.34
CA LEU A 122 -24.86 5.75 11.74
C LEU A 122 -25.97 6.51 10.98
N ALA A 123 -26.92 5.80 10.36
CA ALA A 123 -28.06 6.39 9.65
C ALA A 123 -29.00 7.18 10.58
N SER A 124 -29.13 6.72 11.83
CA SER A 124 -29.95 7.37 12.87
C SER A 124 -29.30 8.61 13.50
N ALA A 125 -28.01 8.83 13.24
CA ALA A 125 -27.25 9.91 13.85
C ALA A 125 -27.60 11.27 13.22
N ARG A 126 -27.60 12.33 14.04
CA ARG A 126 -27.51 13.69 13.50
C ARG A 126 -26.08 13.97 13.07
N THR A 127 -25.91 14.73 11.99
CA THR A 127 -24.57 15.05 11.45
C THR A 127 -23.70 15.70 12.53
N GLU A 128 -24.26 16.59 13.34
CA GLU A 128 -23.59 17.32 14.42
C GLU A 128 -23.10 16.41 15.55
N GLU A 129 -23.65 15.21 15.70
CA GLU A 129 -23.21 14.20 16.68
C GLU A 129 -22.01 13.39 16.16
N VAL A 130 -21.88 13.27 14.84
CA VAL A 130 -20.78 12.58 14.17
C VAL A 130 -19.56 13.50 14.03
N GLU A 131 -19.79 14.81 13.84
CA GLU A 131 -18.76 15.82 13.65
C GLU A 131 -17.61 15.75 14.69
N PRO A 132 -17.84 15.63 16.01
CA PRO A 132 -16.77 15.56 17.01
C PRO A 132 -15.79 14.39 16.82
N TYR A 133 -16.25 13.25 16.29
CA TYR A 133 -15.40 12.07 16.07
C TYR A 133 -14.40 12.32 14.94
N ILE A 134 -14.82 13.06 13.91
CA ILE A 134 -14.03 13.28 12.69
C ILE A 134 -13.58 14.73 12.52
N GLN A 135 -13.74 15.58 13.54
CA GLN A 135 -13.43 17.02 13.48
C GLN A 135 -11.98 17.29 13.11
N SER A 136 -11.09 16.35 13.45
CA SER A 136 -9.69 16.46 13.10
C SER A 136 -9.51 16.31 11.58
N LEU A 137 -10.40 15.68 10.84
CA LEU A 137 -10.28 15.53 9.39
C LEU A 137 -10.58 16.85 8.66
N GLY A 138 -9.87 17.10 7.55
CA GLY A 138 -10.24 18.19 6.64
C GLY A 138 -11.64 17.97 6.06
N PHE A 139 -12.40 19.06 5.86
CA PHE A 139 -13.77 19.04 5.35
C PHE A 139 -14.76 18.18 6.17
N TYR A 140 -14.52 18.03 7.48
CA TYR A 140 -15.27 17.11 8.34
C TYR A 140 -16.79 17.30 8.29
N ARG A 141 -17.32 18.53 8.19
CA ARG A 141 -18.77 18.77 8.08
C ARG A 141 -19.38 18.14 6.83
N ALA A 142 -18.70 18.27 5.69
CA ALA A 142 -19.14 17.64 4.45
C ALA A 142 -19.04 16.12 4.53
N LYS A 143 -17.93 15.62 5.11
CA LYS A 143 -17.72 14.19 5.34
C LYS A 143 -18.78 13.58 6.26
N ALA A 144 -19.11 14.23 7.38
CA ALA A 144 -20.14 13.80 8.33
C ALA A 144 -21.49 13.65 7.61
N ARG A 145 -21.90 14.67 6.82
CA ARG A 145 -23.11 14.58 6.00
C ARG A 145 -23.05 13.40 5.04
N SER A 146 -21.95 13.25 4.30
CA SER A 146 -21.79 12.15 3.35
C SER A 146 -21.94 10.77 4.00
N ILE A 147 -21.28 10.53 5.14
CA ILE A 147 -21.32 9.20 5.78
C ILE A 147 -22.67 8.90 6.44
N VAL A 148 -23.37 9.91 6.97
CA VAL A 148 -24.74 9.76 7.48
C VAL A 148 -25.71 9.48 6.34
N THR A 149 -25.68 10.29 5.27
CA THR A 149 -26.55 10.08 4.10
C THR A 149 -26.27 8.74 3.41
N LEU A 150 -25.01 8.36 3.25
CA LEU A 150 -24.62 7.05 2.73
C LEU A 150 -25.23 5.94 3.59
N SER A 151 -25.13 6.04 4.91
CA SER A 151 -25.68 5.02 5.81
C SER A 151 -27.20 4.93 5.72
N GLN A 152 -27.89 6.06 5.58
CA GLN A 152 -29.33 6.10 5.32
C GLN A 152 -29.68 5.39 4.01
N GLN A 153 -28.94 5.65 2.93
CA GLN A 153 -29.14 4.97 1.64
C GLN A 153 -28.92 3.45 1.74
N LEU A 154 -27.92 3.00 2.52
CA LEU A 154 -27.70 1.58 2.77
C LEU A 154 -28.92 0.96 3.48
N VAL A 155 -29.46 1.60 4.51
CA VAL A 155 -30.64 1.11 5.24
C VAL A 155 -31.87 1.07 4.33
N GLU A 156 -32.14 2.14 3.60
CA GLU A 156 -33.35 2.30 2.78
C GLU A 156 -33.36 1.40 1.54
N ARG A 157 -32.22 1.23 0.88
CA ARG A 157 -32.14 0.59 -0.45
C ARG A 157 -31.46 -0.77 -0.44
N HIS A 158 -30.63 -1.04 0.58
CA HIS A 158 -29.78 -2.23 0.64
C HIS A 158 -29.89 -2.98 1.98
N ASN A 159 -30.94 -2.74 2.77
CA ASN A 159 -31.18 -3.40 4.06
C ASN A 159 -30.00 -3.29 5.04
N GLY A 160 -29.28 -2.18 5.00
CA GLY A 160 -28.10 -1.90 5.83
C GLY A 160 -26.82 -2.61 5.39
N GLN A 161 -26.83 -3.32 4.26
CA GLN A 161 -25.68 -4.04 3.72
C GLN A 161 -24.97 -3.23 2.64
N VAL A 162 -23.64 -3.31 2.60
CA VAL A 162 -22.85 -2.71 1.52
C VAL A 162 -23.05 -3.52 0.24
N PRO A 163 -23.48 -2.92 -0.88
CA PRO A 163 -23.66 -3.65 -2.12
C PRO A 163 -22.32 -4.08 -2.72
N SER A 164 -22.31 -5.21 -3.43
CA SER A 164 -21.11 -5.82 -4.01
C SER A 164 -20.99 -5.59 -5.51
N THR A 165 -21.66 -4.56 -6.06
CA THR A 165 -21.57 -4.17 -7.47
C THR A 165 -21.11 -2.72 -7.61
N LEU A 166 -20.45 -2.42 -8.74
CA LEU A 166 -19.95 -1.08 -8.99
C LEU A 166 -21.10 -0.08 -9.18
N GLU A 167 -22.12 -0.50 -9.92
CA GLU A 167 -23.30 0.29 -10.27
C GLU A 167 -24.04 0.76 -9.02
N GLU A 168 -24.27 -0.14 -8.06
CA GLU A 168 -24.94 0.22 -6.81
C GLU A 168 -24.04 1.08 -5.90
N LEU A 169 -22.74 0.78 -5.81
CA LEU A 169 -21.84 1.54 -4.95
C LEU A 169 -21.72 3.00 -5.37
N VAL A 170 -21.66 3.30 -6.68
CA VAL A 170 -21.52 4.69 -7.16
C VAL A 170 -22.77 5.55 -6.99
N GLU A 171 -23.92 4.94 -6.67
CA GLU A 171 -25.13 5.68 -6.31
C GLU A 171 -25.11 6.20 -4.86
N LEU A 172 -24.18 5.70 -4.03
CA LEU A 172 -24.05 6.09 -2.63
C LEU A 172 -23.34 7.45 -2.49
N ALA A 173 -23.79 8.24 -1.52
CA ALA A 173 -23.27 9.58 -1.27
C ALA A 173 -21.76 9.55 -0.95
N GLY A 174 -20.97 10.31 -1.72
CA GLY A 174 -19.51 10.39 -1.53
C GLY A 174 -18.73 9.21 -2.12
N VAL A 175 -19.39 8.28 -2.81
CA VAL A 175 -18.75 7.13 -3.46
C VAL A 175 -18.60 7.39 -4.96
N GLY A 176 -17.36 7.59 -5.39
CA GLY A 176 -17.01 7.57 -6.81
C GLY A 176 -16.47 6.20 -7.24
N ARG A 177 -16.23 6.02 -8.54
CA ARG A 177 -15.69 4.78 -9.13
C ARG A 177 -14.42 4.27 -8.43
N LYS A 178 -13.49 5.15 -8.07
CA LYS A 178 -12.29 4.79 -7.28
C LYS A 178 -12.66 4.18 -5.93
N THR A 179 -13.52 4.86 -5.17
CA THR A 179 -13.98 4.40 -3.84
C THR A 179 -14.66 3.04 -3.95
N ALA A 180 -15.53 2.87 -4.95
CA ALA A 180 -16.20 1.60 -5.21
C ALA A 180 -15.19 0.48 -5.53
N ASN A 181 -14.19 0.72 -6.40
CA ASN A 181 -13.15 -0.27 -6.70
C ASN A 181 -12.31 -0.64 -5.46
N VAL A 182 -12.04 0.30 -4.55
CA VAL A 182 -11.37 -0.01 -3.27
C VAL A 182 -12.21 -0.99 -2.45
N VAL A 183 -13.51 -0.71 -2.29
CA VAL A 183 -14.41 -1.55 -1.50
C VAL A 183 -14.58 -2.92 -2.14
N LEU A 184 -14.89 -2.98 -3.43
CA LEU A 184 -15.05 -4.22 -4.20
C LEU A 184 -13.82 -5.11 -4.12
N GLY A 185 -12.63 -4.54 -4.32
CA GLY A 185 -11.38 -5.30 -4.34
C GLY A 185 -10.96 -5.84 -2.98
N ASN A 186 -11.26 -5.13 -1.88
CA ASN A 186 -10.74 -5.48 -0.55
C ASN A 186 -11.79 -6.15 0.36
N ALA A 187 -13.09 -5.96 0.11
CA ALA A 187 -14.15 -6.53 0.93
C ALA A 187 -14.95 -7.64 0.23
N PHE A 188 -14.90 -7.71 -1.11
CA PHE A 188 -15.72 -8.65 -1.89
C PHE A 188 -14.90 -9.46 -2.91
N ASP A 189 -13.57 -9.34 -2.91
CA ASP A 189 -12.66 -9.99 -3.87
C ASP A 189 -13.02 -9.76 -5.35
N VAL A 190 -13.70 -8.64 -5.64
CA VAL A 190 -14.04 -8.24 -7.01
C VAL A 190 -12.92 -7.36 -7.56
N PRO A 191 -12.12 -7.82 -8.55
CA PRO A 191 -10.91 -7.10 -8.92
C PRO A 191 -11.18 -5.74 -9.55
N GLY A 192 -10.48 -4.71 -9.05
CA GLY A 192 -10.57 -3.33 -9.51
C GLY A 192 -9.23 -2.61 -9.46
N LEU A 193 -8.95 -1.78 -10.47
CA LEU A 193 -7.81 -0.87 -10.44
C LEU A 193 -8.22 0.43 -9.74
N THR A 194 -7.43 0.85 -8.76
CA THR A 194 -7.72 2.08 -7.98
C THR A 194 -6.72 3.17 -8.35
N VAL A 195 -7.04 3.92 -9.42
CA VAL A 195 -6.15 4.99 -9.90
C VAL A 195 -6.22 6.20 -8.96
N ASP A 196 -5.21 6.32 -8.10
CA ASP A 196 -4.96 7.51 -7.29
C ASP A 196 -3.75 8.31 -7.80
N THR A 197 -3.32 9.30 -7.02
CA THR A 197 -2.19 10.15 -7.38
C THR A 197 -0.85 9.41 -7.37
N HIS A 198 -0.72 8.31 -6.61
CA HIS A 198 0.46 7.44 -6.63
C HIS A 198 0.43 6.56 -7.88
N PHE A 199 -0.67 5.83 -8.09
CA PHE A 199 -0.84 4.92 -9.20
C PHE A 199 -0.67 5.64 -10.54
N GLY A 200 -1.38 6.74 -10.78
CA GLY A 200 -1.29 7.48 -12.04
C GLY A 200 0.12 8.00 -12.31
N ARG A 201 0.78 8.58 -11.28
CA ARG A 201 2.17 9.05 -11.40
C ARG A 201 3.12 7.92 -11.76
N LEU A 202 3.00 6.77 -11.09
CA LEU A 202 3.87 5.62 -11.33
C LEU A 202 3.60 4.97 -12.67
N ALA A 203 2.33 4.84 -13.08
CA ALA A 203 1.96 4.33 -14.40
C ALA A 203 2.59 5.16 -15.52
N ARG A 204 2.57 6.50 -15.41
CA ARG A 204 3.28 7.40 -16.32
C ARG A 204 4.79 7.24 -16.25
N ARG A 205 5.38 7.22 -15.06
CA ARG A 205 6.85 7.03 -14.89
C ARG A 205 7.35 5.71 -15.45
N MET A 206 6.55 4.66 -15.30
CA MET A 206 6.83 3.33 -15.83
C MET A 206 6.49 3.21 -17.31
N GLY A 207 5.96 4.25 -17.96
CA GLY A 207 5.61 4.22 -19.38
C GLY A 207 4.50 3.20 -19.71
N PHE A 208 3.52 3.05 -18.82
CA PHE A 208 2.31 2.26 -19.09
C PHE A 208 1.23 3.08 -19.79
N THR A 209 1.29 4.40 -19.63
CA THR A 209 0.33 5.36 -20.19
C THR A 209 0.99 6.73 -20.27
N THR A 210 0.50 7.58 -21.16
CA THR A 210 0.80 9.02 -21.20
C THR A 210 -0.35 9.87 -20.67
N ALA A 211 -1.47 9.25 -20.28
CA ALA A 211 -2.66 9.96 -19.84
C ALA A 211 -2.55 10.43 -18.38
N ASP A 212 -3.17 11.58 -18.10
CA ASP A 212 -3.35 12.09 -16.74
C ASP A 212 -4.71 11.73 -16.16
N ALA A 213 -5.74 11.62 -17.01
CA ALA A 213 -7.11 11.33 -16.60
C ALA A 213 -7.21 9.92 -15.99
N PRO A 214 -7.71 9.77 -14.74
CA PRO A 214 -7.75 8.49 -14.04
C PRO A 214 -8.44 7.36 -14.82
N GLU A 215 -9.55 7.65 -15.49
CA GLU A 215 -10.30 6.65 -16.27
C GLU A 215 -9.51 6.12 -17.47
N THR A 216 -8.72 6.97 -18.12
CA THR A 216 -7.87 6.55 -19.24
C THR A 216 -6.68 5.74 -18.73
N VAL A 217 -6.06 6.17 -17.63
CA VAL A 217 -4.99 5.41 -16.95
C VAL A 217 -5.48 4.02 -16.54
N GLU A 218 -6.69 3.93 -16.00
CA GLU A 218 -7.32 2.65 -15.63
C GLU A 218 -7.43 1.72 -16.83
N LYS A 219 -7.97 2.21 -17.96
CA LYS A 219 -8.12 1.45 -19.21
C LYS A 219 -6.78 0.99 -19.77
N ASP A 220 -5.81 1.90 -19.88
CA ASP A 220 -4.49 1.58 -20.44
C ASP A 220 -3.79 0.49 -19.62
N VAL A 221 -3.85 0.59 -18.29
CA VAL A 221 -3.19 -0.38 -17.39
C VAL A 221 -3.95 -1.70 -17.28
N ALA A 222 -5.28 -1.68 -17.43
CA ALA A 222 -6.12 -2.87 -17.48
C ALA A 222 -5.75 -3.81 -18.64
N GLU A 223 -5.23 -3.28 -19.75
CA GLU A 223 -4.74 -4.09 -20.88
C GLU A 223 -3.39 -4.78 -20.58
N LEU A 224 -2.63 -4.29 -19.59
CA LEU A 224 -1.28 -4.78 -19.30
C LEU A 224 -1.24 -5.86 -18.21
N ILE A 225 -2.14 -5.76 -17.23
CA ILE A 225 -2.19 -6.61 -16.03
C ILE A 225 -3.44 -7.50 -16.07
N GLU A 226 -3.28 -8.77 -15.70
CA GLU A 226 -4.40 -9.72 -15.66
C GLU A 226 -5.45 -9.27 -14.63
N ARG A 227 -6.72 -9.42 -14.96
CA ARG A 227 -7.84 -8.93 -14.13
C ARG A 227 -7.76 -9.40 -12.68
N LYS A 228 -7.42 -10.67 -12.45
CA LYS A 228 -7.25 -11.24 -11.10
C LYS A 228 -6.21 -10.52 -10.24
N ASP A 229 -5.25 -9.83 -10.85
CA ASP A 229 -4.14 -9.16 -10.15
C ASP A 229 -4.40 -7.66 -9.93
N TRP A 230 -5.52 -7.10 -10.41
CA TRP A 230 -5.76 -5.65 -10.39
C TRP A 230 -5.72 -5.03 -8.98
N THR A 231 -6.39 -5.66 -8.01
CA THR A 231 -6.41 -5.15 -6.62
C THR A 231 -5.01 -5.15 -6.03
N LEU A 232 -4.30 -6.29 -6.10
CA LEU A 232 -2.94 -6.41 -5.55
C LEU A 232 -1.94 -5.50 -6.28
N PHE A 233 -2.07 -5.35 -7.61
CA PHE A 233 -1.23 -4.43 -8.36
C PHE A 233 -1.45 -2.98 -7.94
N SER A 234 -2.70 -2.59 -7.65
CA SER A 234 -3.02 -1.27 -7.12
C SER A 234 -2.33 -1.02 -5.78
N HIS A 235 -2.40 -1.98 -4.84
CA HIS A 235 -1.72 -1.90 -3.56
C HIS A 235 -0.20 -1.76 -3.72
N ARG A 236 0.41 -2.62 -4.53
CA ARG A 236 1.86 -2.59 -4.81
C ARG A 236 2.31 -1.26 -5.40
N MET A 237 1.53 -0.68 -6.32
CA MET A 237 1.81 0.63 -6.89
C MET A 237 1.71 1.75 -5.85
N VAL A 238 0.68 1.73 -5.01
CA VAL A 238 0.53 2.71 -3.92
C VAL A 238 1.68 2.58 -2.93
N TYR A 239 2.02 1.36 -2.49
CA TYR A 239 3.13 1.09 -1.59
C TYR A 239 4.44 1.62 -2.18
N HIS A 240 4.76 1.23 -3.41
CA HIS A 240 5.97 1.69 -4.09
C HIS A 240 6.01 3.22 -4.21
N GLY A 241 4.88 3.84 -4.54
CA GLY A 241 4.76 5.29 -4.67
C GLY A 241 4.84 6.07 -3.36
N ARG A 242 4.56 5.43 -2.22
CA ARG A 242 4.64 6.01 -0.87
C ARG A 242 5.99 5.79 -0.21
N ARG A 243 6.65 4.65 -0.49
CA ARG A 243 7.89 4.21 0.17
C ARG A 243 9.16 4.59 -0.59
N ILE A 244 9.14 4.54 -1.94
CA ILE A 244 10.33 4.72 -2.78
C ILE A 244 10.13 5.80 -3.86
N CYS A 245 9.07 5.69 -4.65
CA CYS A 245 8.86 6.49 -5.87
C CYS A 245 8.08 7.79 -5.58
N HIS A 246 8.64 8.61 -4.69
CA HIS A 246 8.03 9.87 -4.22
C HIS A 246 7.74 10.86 -5.34
N ALA A 247 6.74 11.73 -5.15
CA ALA A 247 6.32 12.69 -6.15
C ALA A 247 7.44 13.67 -6.55
N LYS A 248 8.12 14.29 -5.57
CA LYS A 248 9.15 15.30 -5.81
C LYS A 248 10.54 14.71 -6.09
N LYS A 249 11.06 13.88 -5.17
CA LYS A 249 12.40 13.27 -5.27
C LYS A 249 12.31 11.75 -5.04
N PRO A 250 12.06 10.95 -6.10
CA PRO A 250 12.03 9.49 -5.95
C PRO A 250 13.42 8.94 -5.61
N ALA A 251 13.45 7.85 -4.85
CA ALA A 251 14.66 7.15 -4.44
C ALA A 251 15.11 6.14 -5.52
N CYS A 252 15.47 6.63 -6.71
CA CYS A 252 15.81 5.79 -7.86
C CYS A 252 16.96 4.80 -7.59
N GLY A 253 17.96 5.19 -6.81
CA GLY A 253 19.14 4.38 -6.48
C GLY A 253 18.86 3.10 -5.69
N VAL A 254 17.70 3.00 -5.03
CA VAL A 254 17.24 1.81 -4.30
C VAL A 254 15.97 1.20 -4.91
N CYS A 255 15.55 1.66 -6.09
CA CYS A 255 14.31 1.21 -6.70
C CYS A 255 14.45 -0.22 -7.26
N PRO A 256 13.63 -1.19 -6.80
CA PRO A 256 13.75 -2.58 -7.22
C PRO A 256 13.39 -2.81 -8.68
N VAL A 257 12.79 -1.85 -9.37
CA VAL A 257 12.42 -1.95 -10.79
C VAL A 257 13.15 -0.94 -11.68
N ALA A 258 14.29 -0.42 -11.21
CA ALA A 258 15.05 0.63 -11.88
C ALA A 258 15.49 0.26 -13.32
N ASP A 259 15.84 -1.00 -13.58
CA ASP A 259 16.20 -1.50 -14.93
C ASP A 259 15.00 -1.78 -15.84
N LEU A 260 13.78 -1.51 -15.37
CA LEU A 260 12.52 -1.64 -16.13
C LEU A 260 11.78 -0.31 -16.27
N CYS A 261 12.33 0.78 -15.71
CA CYS A 261 11.68 2.07 -15.61
C CYS A 261 12.30 3.05 -16.62
N PRO A 262 11.54 3.54 -17.63
CA PRO A 262 12.04 4.57 -18.55
C PRO A 262 12.33 5.91 -17.85
N SER A 263 11.72 6.16 -16.69
CA SER A 263 11.93 7.37 -15.89
C SER A 263 13.02 7.24 -14.81
N TYR A 264 13.84 6.18 -14.83
CA TYR A 264 15.00 6.13 -13.93
C TYR A 264 15.90 7.35 -14.15
N GLY A 265 16.37 7.95 -13.05
CA GLY A 265 17.08 9.24 -13.08
C GLY A 265 16.20 10.46 -12.80
N ALA A 266 14.88 10.30 -12.64
CA ALA A 266 13.98 11.37 -12.22
C ALA A 266 14.18 11.83 -10.75
N GLY A 267 15.05 11.16 -9.99
CA GLY A 267 15.35 11.47 -8.59
C GLY A 267 16.76 11.02 -8.20
N GLU A 268 16.97 10.71 -6.92
CA GLU A 268 18.28 10.35 -6.39
C GLU A 268 18.75 8.99 -6.93
N THR A 269 19.86 8.94 -7.66
CA THR A 269 20.41 7.69 -8.24
C THR A 269 21.50 7.06 -7.37
N ASN A 270 22.17 7.84 -6.52
CA ASN A 270 23.15 7.31 -5.60
C ASN A 270 22.46 6.42 -4.55
N GLU A 271 22.90 5.16 -4.42
CA GLU A 271 22.24 4.18 -3.54
C GLU A 271 22.14 4.67 -2.08
N GLN A 272 23.25 5.12 -1.50
CA GLN A 272 23.31 5.53 -0.10
C GLN A 272 22.43 6.75 0.17
N ALA A 273 22.44 7.73 -0.73
CA ALA A 273 21.58 8.91 -0.62
C ALA A 273 20.10 8.56 -0.85
N ALA A 274 19.81 7.66 -1.79
CA ALA A 274 18.44 7.21 -2.09
C ALA A 274 17.85 6.40 -0.92
N ARG A 275 18.65 5.58 -0.24
CA ARG A 275 18.24 4.83 0.95
C ARG A 275 17.69 5.74 2.06
N LYS A 276 18.30 6.92 2.24
CA LYS A 276 17.83 7.94 3.20
C LYS A 276 16.47 8.55 2.86
N LEU A 277 15.98 8.37 1.62
CA LEU A 277 14.68 8.87 1.19
C LEU A 277 13.56 7.85 1.36
N MET A 278 13.85 6.59 1.73
CA MET A 278 12.81 5.59 1.96
C MET A 278 11.93 6.01 3.15
N LYS A 279 10.65 5.59 3.12
CA LYS A 279 9.61 6.00 4.09
C LYS A 279 8.87 4.81 4.68
N TYR A 280 8.01 5.08 5.66
CA TYR A 280 7.22 4.08 6.38
C TYR A 280 8.14 3.04 7.00
N GLU A 281 7.78 1.75 6.93
CA GLU A 281 8.58 0.66 7.44
C GLU A 281 9.96 0.56 6.78
N MET A 282 10.11 1.05 5.55
CA MET A 282 11.39 1.01 4.84
C MET A 282 12.33 2.17 5.18
N ALA A 283 11.92 3.11 6.03
CA ALA A 283 12.78 4.22 6.44
C ALA A 283 14.01 3.69 7.23
N PRO A 284 15.19 4.29 7.09
CA PRO A 284 16.36 3.89 7.88
C PRO A 284 16.07 3.95 9.38
N GLY A 285 16.48 2.92 10.12
CA GLY A 285 16.19 2.79 11.56
C GLY A 285 14.83 2.16 11.88
N ARG A 286 14.11 1.64 10.87
CA ARG A 286 12.83 0.93 11.03
C ARG A 286 12.87 -0.52 10.55
N GLU A 287 14.06 -1.08 10.46
CA GLU A 287 14.32 -2.44 9.96
C GLU A 287 13.51 -3.50 10.70
N ASP A 288 13.38 -3.35 12.02
CA ASP A 288 12.58 -4.24 12.87
C ASP A 288 11.08 -4.20 12.50
N LEU A 289 10.50 -3.01 12.30
CA LEU A 289 9.12 -2.89 11.81
C LEU A 289 8.96 -3.56 10.43
N HIS A 290 9.89 -3.32 9.52
CA HIS A 290 9.84 -3.92 8.18
C HIS A 290 9.90 -5.44 8.24
N LEU A 291 10.76 -5.98 9.10
CA LEU A 291 10.87 -7.42 9.32
C LEU A 291 9.56 -8.01 9.83
N ARG A 292 8.90 -7.37 10.80
CA ARG A 292 7.60 -7.81 11.31
C ARG A 292 6.55 -7.87 10.20
N PHE A 293 6.48 -6.85 9.33
CA PHE A 293 5.61 -6.89 8.16
C PHE A 293 5.93 -8.05 7.21
N LEU A 294 7.22 -8.30 6.94
CA LEU A 294 7.66 -9.43 6.10
C LEU A 294 7.34 -10.79 6.71
N GLN A 295 7.29 -10.88 8.04
CA GLN A 295 6.87 -12.06 8.80
C GLN A 295 5.34 -12.22 8.88
N GLY A 296 4.58 -11.30 8.27
CA GLY A 296 3.12 -11.37 8.18
C GLY A 296 2.38 -10.67 9.32
N ALA A 297 3.05 -9.88 10.15
CA ALA A 297 2.38 -9.09 11.18
C ALA A 297 1.42 -8.08 10.53
N THR A 298 0.19 -8.07 11.02
CA THR A 298 -0.84 -7.12 10.62
C THR A 298 -0.58 -5.75 11.25
N ARG A 299 -1.13 -4.69 10.65
CA ARG A 299 -1.07 -3.34 11.23
C ARG A 299 -1.62 -3.30 12.66
N ARG A 300 -2.67 -4.08 12.94
CA ARG A 300 -3.30 -4.16 14.26
C ARG A 300 -2.37 -4.76 15.31
N GLU A 301 -1.72 -5.87 15.00
CA GLU A 301 -0.73 -6.51 15.89
C GLU A 301 0.44 -5.56 16.16
N LEU A 302 0.95 -4.92 15.11
CA LEU A 302 2.05 -3.95 15.23
C LEU A 302 1.68 -2.75 16.11
N MET A 303 0.46 -2.22 16.00
CA MET A 303 0.00 -1.15 16.89
C MET A 303 -0.13 -1.63 18.34
N ALA A 304 -0.62 -2.85 18.57
CA ALA A 304 -0.71 -3.45 19.91
C ALA A 304 0.68 -3.68 20.54
N GLU A 305 1.69 -3.94 19.71
CA GLU A 305 3.10 -4.03 20.10
C GLU A 305 3.78 -2.67 20.30
N GLY A 306 3.08 -1.57 20.01
CA GLY A 306 3.57 -0.21 20.20
C GLY A 306 4.36 0.38 19.02
N TYR A 307 4.35 -0.26 17.85
CA TYR A 307 4.99 0.31 16.66
C TYR A 307 4.22 1.52 16.12
N PRO A 308 4.89 2.67 15.91
CA PRO A 308 4.23 3.84 15.31
C PRO A 308 4.06 3.65 13.80
N LEU A 309 2.83 3.49 13.30
CA LEU A 309 2.56 3.28 11.87
C LEU A 309 2.35 4.58 11.06
N SER A 310 2.64 5.74 11.66
CA SER A 310 2.27 7.07 11.15
C SER A 310 3.35 7.82 10.33
N ALA A 311 4.40 7.15 9.84
CA ALA A 311 5.61 7.80 9.30
C ALA A 311 5.70 7.89 7.76
#